data_AF-A0A941FJ20-F1
#
_entry.id   AF-A0A941FJ20-F1
#
_cell.length_a   1.000
_cell.length_b   1.000
_cell.length_c   1.000
_cell.angle_alpha   90.00
_cell.angle_beta   90.00
_cell.angle_gamma   90.00
#
_symmetry.space_group_name_H-M   'P 1'
#
loop_
_entity.id
_entity.type
_entity.pdbx_description
1 polymer ?
#
loop_
_entity_poly.entity_id
_entity_poly.type
_entity_poly.pdbx_seq_one_letter_code
_entity_poly.pdbx_strand_id
1 'polypeptide(L)'
;MNQVHGATRTWDYLISPSPYASKAFRSAFKYEGEILETGYPRNDLFYKEDASLVADSVMEKLKIPKGKKGHLICSYIPDNQTSKNNKFIFELKFDLERMKEELGDEYILLLRMHVVISNNLSIPSEFEDFVINVSNYSDIQELYLISDILITDYSSVMFDFANTARPILYYTYDLEDYRDNIRGFYMDFEKEAPGPFLKRLRRLSILLPILMK
;
A
#
# COMPACT_ATOMS: atom_id res chain seq x y z
N MET A 1 24.02 10.14 3.18
CA MET A 1 23.57 11.45 2.64
C MET A 1 24.27 11.87 1.33
N ASN A 2 25.53 11.49 1.05
CA ASN A 2 26.25 11.94 -0.15
C ASN A 2 25.85 11.30 -1.50
N GLN A 3 25.28 10.09 -1.54
CA GLN A 3 24.98 9.42 -2.82
C GLN A 3 23.80 10.05 -3.58
N VAL A 4 22.71 10.39 -2.88
CA VAL A 4 21.52 10.99 -3.52
C VAL A 4 21.83 12.36 -4.11
N HIS A 5 22.52 13.23 -3.37
CA HIS A 5 22.92 14.55 -3.88
C HIS A 5 23.97 14.49 -4.99
N GLY A 6 24.79 13.43 -5.04
CA GLY A 6 25.71 13.19 -6.16
C GLY A 6 24.95 12.78 -7.42
N ALA A 7 23.97 11.88 -7.28
CA ALA A 7 23.15 11.40 -8.39
C ALA A 7 22.22 12.48 -8.94
N THR A 8 21.63 13.34 -8.09
CA THR A 8 20.70 14.39 -8.56
C THR A 8 21.37 15.41 -9.48
N ARG A 9 22.70 15.56 -9.39
CA ARG A 9 23.49 16.42 -10.29
C ARG A 9 23.67 15.86 -11.69
N THR A 10 23.42 14.57 -11.88
CA THR A 10 23.50 13.91 -13.19
C THR A 10 22.12 13.73 -13.83
N TRP A 11 21.06 14.29 -13.25
CA TRP A 11 19.71 14.20 -13.79
C TRP A 11 19.40 15.40 -14.67
N ASP A 12 19.14 15.16 -15.96
CA ASP A 12 18.66 16.20 -16.87
C ASP A 12 17.21 16.59 -16.57
N TYR A 13 16.39 15.60 -16.21
CA TYR A 13 14.97 15.76 -15.88
C TYR A 13 14.59 14.96 -14.63
N LEU A 14 13.62 15.47 -13.88
CA LEU A 14 12.98 14.76 -12.77
C LEU A 14 11.47 14.66 -12.99
N ILE A 15 10.93 13.44 -13.05
CA ILE A 15 9.48 13.22 -13.12
C ILE A 15 8.84 13.51 -11.76
N SER A 16 7.72 14.21 -11.77
CA SER A 16 6.92 14.51 -10.59
C SER A 16 5.46 14.09 -10.77
N PRO A 17 4.85 13.46 -9.75
CA PRO A 17 3.46 13.05 -9.83
C PRO A 17 2.47 14.19 -9.59
N SER A 18 2.90 15.31 -8.99
CA SER A 18 2.01 16.43 -8.65
C SER A 18 2.78 17.71 -8.30
N PRO A 19 2.14 18.89 -8.34
CA PRO A 19 2.74 20.13 -7.87
C PRO A 19 3.21 20.08 -6.40
N TYR A 20 2.51 19.30 -5.57
CA TYR A 20 2.90 19.07 -4.18
C TYR A 20 4.23 18.31 -4.10
N ALA A 21 4.35 17.20 -4.85
CA ALA A 21 5.59 16.42 -4.90
C ALA A 21 6.75 17.23 -5.48
N SER A 22 6.50 18.05 -6.51
CA SER A 22 7.51 18.94 -7.09
C SER A 22 8.12 19.87 -6.04
N LYS A 23 7.30 20.49 -5.20
CA LYS A 23 7.78 21.35 -4.09
C LYS A 23 8.63 20.56 -3.10
N ALA A 24 8.19 19.37 -2.72
CA ALA A 24 8.94 18.50 -1.83
C ALA A 24 10.29 18.07 -2.44
N PHE A 25 10.31 17.68 -3.72
CA PHE A 25 11.51 17.26 -4.43
C PHE A 25 12.55 18.36 -4.57
N ARG A 26 12.13 19.60 -4.85
CA ARG A 26 13.03 20.76 -4.88
C ARG A 26 13.82 20.89 -3.56
N SER A 27 13.12 20.77 -2.43
CA SER A 27 13.73 20.87 -1.10
C SER A 27 14.57 19.64 -0.76
N ALA A 28 13.99 18.44 -0.86
CA ALA A 28 14.61 17.19 -0.42
C ALA A 28 15.84 16.79 -1.25
N PHE A 29 15.78 17.00 -2.57
CA PHE A 29 16.86 16.61 -3.50
C PHE A 29 17.80 17.75 -3.87
N LYS A 30 17.47 19.00 -3.47
CA LYS A 30 18.18 20.21 -3.91
C LYS A 30 18.32 20.26 -5.43
N TYR A 31 17.27 19.85 -6.13
CA TYR A 31 17.27 19.72 -7.58
C TYR A 31 16.89 21.06 -8.22
N GLU A 32 17.78 21.61 -9.04
CA GLU A 32 17.60 22.91 -9.72
C GLU A 32 17.20 22.77 -11.20
N GLY A 33 17.25 21.56 -11.76
CA GLY A 33 16.91 21.27 -13.16
C GLY A 33 15.40 21.25 -13.47
N GLU A 34 15.03 20.68 -14.61
CA GLU A 34 13.66 20.66 -15.10
C GLU A 34 12.84 19.54 -14.43
N ILE A 35 11.71 19.92 -13.81
CA ILE A 35 10.76 18.96 -13.23
C ILE A 35 9.60 18.80 -14.21
N LEU A 36 9.32 17.56 -14.60
CA LEU A 36 8.23 17.19 -15.49
C LEU A 36 7.04 16.69 -14.65
N GLU A 37 6.02 17.53 -14.49
CA GLU A 37 4.79 17.20 -13.75
C GLU A 37 3.82 16.37 -14.59
N THR A 38 4.21 15.13 -14.91
CA THR A 38 3.49 14.27 -15.85
C THR A 38 2.73 13.14 -15.19
N GLY A 39 2.84 12.95 -13.87
CA GLY A 39 2.49 11.66 -13.26
C GLY A 39 3.64 10.66 -13.37
N TYR A 40 3.51 9.52 -12.71
CA TYR A 40 4.45 8.41 -12.88
C TYR A 40 3.99 7.47 -14.00
N PRO A 41 4.86 7.12 -14.98
CA PRO A 41 4.50 6.18 -16.05
C PRO A 41 4.01 4.81 -15.57
N ARG A 42 4.42 4.37 -14.38
CA ARG A 42 3.92 3.12 -13.78
C ARG A 42 2.41 3.16 -13.48
N ASN A 43 1.83 4.34 -13.31
CA ASN A 43 0.40 4.51 -13.04
C ASN A 43 -0.42 4.55 -14.34
N ASP A 44 0.21 4.62 -15.52
CA ASP A 44 -0.46 4.61 -16.82
C ASP A 44 -1.34 3.36 -17.00
N LEU A 45 -0.95 2.25 -16.35
CA LEU A 45 -1.69 0.99 -16.34
C LEU A 45 -3.17 1.17 -15.94
N PHE A 46 -3.49 2.12 -15.07
CA PHE A 46 -4.86 2.37 -14.62
C PHE A 46 -5.76 3.03 -15.65
N TYR A 47 -5.16 3.62 -16.69
CA TYR A 47 -5.86 4.41 -17.70
C TYR A 47 -5.94 3.70 -19.05
N LYS A 48 -5.38 2.49 -19.17
CA LYS A 48 -5.42 1.71 -20.41
C LYS A 48 -6.78 1.05 -20.63
N GLU A 49 -7.20 0.97 -21.88
CA GLU A 49 -8.44 0.30 -22.29
C GLU A 49 -8.42 -1.21 -21.97
N ASP A 50 -7.23 -1.83 -22.01
CA ASP A 50 -7.00 -3.25 -21.74
C ASP A 50 -6.69 -3.57 -20.27
N ALA A 51 -6.82 -2.60 -19.36
CA ALA A 51 -6.55 -2.80 -17.94
C ALA A 51 -7.38 -3.94 -17.32
N SER A 52 -8.60 -4.16 -17.82
CA SER A 52 -9.45 -5.29 -17.40
C SER A 52 -8.88 -6.66 -17.78
N LEU A 53 -8.28 -6.79 -18.96
CA LEU A 53 -7.62 -8.03 -19.40
C LEU A 53 -6.37 -8.32 -18.56
N VAL A 54 -5.63 -7.28 -18.20
CA VAL A 54 -4.50 -7.41 -17.26
C VAL A 54 -5.00 -7.86 -15.90
N ALA A 55 -6.06 -7.25 -15.37
CA ALA A 55 -6.66 -7.64 -14.10
C ALA A 55 -7.09 -9.13 -14.11
N ASP A 56 -7.75 -9.59 -15.16
CA ASP A 56 -8.14 -11.00 -15.31
C ASP A 56 -6.94 -11.94 -15.30
N SER A 57 -5.88 -11.61 -16.05
CA SER A 57 -4.65 -12.41 -16.07
C SER A 57 -3.96 -12.49 -14.70
N VAL A 58 -3.97 -11.38 -13.95
CA VAL A 58 -3.40 -11.32 -12.59
C VAL A 58 -4.23 -12.18 -11.63
N MET A 59 -5.56 -12.09 -11.68
CA MET A 59 -6.45 -12.92 -10.87
C MET A 59 -6.25 -14.42 -11.13
N GLU A 60 -6.09 -14.81 -12.41
CA GLU A 60 -5.79 -16.20 -12.79
C GLU A 60 -4.42 -16.66 -12.28
N LYS A 61 -3.39 -15.84 -12.46
CA LYS A 61 -2.02 -16.13 -11.99
C LYS A 61 -1.93 -16.30 -10.48
N LEU A 62 -2.67 -15.48 -9.74
CA LEU A 62 -2.78 -15.56 -8.28
C LEU A 62 -3.77 -16.63 -7.80
N LYS A 63 -4.47 -17.30 -8.72
CA LYS A 63 -5.49 -18.33 -8.44
C LYS A 63 -6.57 -17.83 -7.47
N ILE A 64 -7.00 -16.58 -7.66
CA ILE A 64 -8.02 -15.98 -6.79
C ILE A 64 -9.33 -16.77 -6.93
N PRO A 65 -9.96 -17.20 -5.82
CA PRO A 65 -11.24 -17.90 -5.87
C PRO A 65 -12.33 -17.08 -6.56
N LYS A 66 -13.04 -17.70 -7.51
CA LYS A 66 -14.18 -17.07 -8.17
C LYS A 66 -15.36 -16.92 -7.20
N GLY A 67 -16.17 -15.89 -7.38
CA GLY A 67 -17.41 -15.67 -6.62
C GLY A 67 -17.24 -14.86 -5.33
N LYS A 68 -16.03 -14.37 -5.04
CA LYS A 68 -15.79 -13.36 -4.02
C LYS A 68 -16.36 -12.01 -4.48
N LYS A 69 -16.85 -11.21 -3.53
CA LYS A 69 -17.36 -9.85 -3.75
C LYS A 69 -16.26 -8.84 -4.06
N GLY A 70 -15.05 -9.05 -3.53
CA GLY A 70 -13.93 -8.16 -3.80
C GLY A 70 -12.61 -8.58 -3.15
N HIS A 71 -11.57 -7.78 -3.37
CA HIS A 71 -10.21 -8.02 -2.89
C HIS A 71 -9.68 -6.81 -2.13
N LEU A 72 -9.09 -7.07 -0.98
CA LEU A 72 -8.44 -6.07 -0.13
C LEU A 72 -6.94 -6.22 -0.29
N ILE A 73 -6.22 -5.16 -0.65
CA ILE A 73 -4.76 -5.17 -0.56
C ILE A 73 -4.31 -4.51 0.72
N CYS A 74 -3.57 -5.25 1.54
CA CYS A 74 -2.98 -4.73 2.76
C CYS A 74 -1.47 -4.58 2.57
N SER A 75 -1.00 -3.34 2.64
CA SER A 75 0.41 -2.99 2.59
C SER A 75 0.72 -1.95 3.64
N TYR A 76 1.39 -2.38 4.71
CA TYR A 76 1.82 -1.53 5.81
C TYR A 76 3.18 -2.00 6.30
N ILE A 77 3.90 -1.12 6.98
CA ILE A 77 5.23 -1.38 7.53
C ILE A 77 5.07 -1.38 9.05
N PRO A 78 5.10 -2.54 9.72
CA PRO A 78 5.10 -2.53 11.18
C PRO A 78 6.39 -1.92 11.70
N ASP A 79 6.27 -1.00 12.64
CA ASP A 79 7.42 -0.38 13.28
C ASP A 79 8.18 -1.37 14.18
N ASN A 80 9.50 -1.23 14.18
CA ASN A 80 10.44 -1.79 15.15
C ASN A 80 10.27 -3.28 15.53
N GLN A 81 10.50 -4.20 14.58
CA GLN A 81 10.72 -5.63 14.91
C GLN A 81 12.19 -6.02 14.80
N THR A 82 13.08 -5.39 15.57
CA THR A 82 14.42 -5.92 15.82
C THR A 82 14.35 -7.05 16.85
N SER A 83 14.45 -8.29 16.41
CA SER A 83 14.71 -9.42 17.31
C SER A 83 16.21 -9.47 17.64
N LYS A 84 16.54 -9.58 18.94
CA LYS A 84 17.90 -9.76 19.46
C LYS A 84 18.66 -10.97 18.87
N ASN A 85 17.98 -11.86 18.12
CA ASN A 85 18.52 -13.13 17.63
C ASN A 85 18.44 -13.35 16.10
N ASN A 86 18.36 -12.29 15.28
CA ASN A 86 18.38 -12.40 13.80
C ASN A 86 17.26 -13.26 13.17
N LYS A 87 16.23 -13.62 13.93
CA LYS A 87 14.98 -14.21 13.44
C LYS A 87 13.89 -13.15 13.55
N PHE A 88 13.56 -12.51 12.44
CA PHE A 88 12.37 -11.67 12.33
C PHE A 88 11.15 -12.58 12.48
N ILE A 89 10.59 -12.67 13.69
CA ILE A 89 9.24 -13.21 13.89
C ILE A 89 8.33 -12.03 13.62
N PHE A 90 7.70 -12.05 12.45
CA PHE A 90 6.74 -11.03 12.07
C PHE A 90 5.38 -11.37 12.70
N GLU A 91 4.94 -10.55 13.63
CA GLU A 91 3.57 -10.58 14.12
C GLU A 91 2.75 -9.49 13.41
N LEU A 92 1.68 -9.89 12.73
CA LEU A 92 0.68 -8.96 12.21
C LEU A 92 0.05 -8.21 13.39
N LYS A 93 -0.08 -6.90 13.28
CA LYS A 93 -0.69 -6.08 14.35
C LYS A 93 -2.22 -6.16 14.35
N PHE A 94 -2.80 -6.87 13.39
CA PHE A 94 -4.22 -7.10 13.27
C PHE A 94 -4.57 -8.58 13.32
N ASP A 95 -5.80 -8.83 13.74
CA ASP A 95 -6.35 -10.15 14.05
C ASP A 95 -6.89 -10.81 12.78
N LEU A 96 -6.10 -11.73 12.21
CA LEU A 96 -6.47 -12.47 11.00
C LEU A 96 -7.66 -13.40 11.21
N GLU A 97 -7.80 -14.02 12.39
CA GLU A 97 -8.96 -14.85 12.73
C GLU A 97 -10.22 -14.02 12.63
N ARG A 98 -10.21 -12.85 13.27
CA ARG A 98 -11.36 -11.96 13.25
C ARG A 98 -11.68 -11.41 11.87
N MET A 99 -10.65 -11.07 11.08
CA MET A 99 -10.86 -10.64 9.70
C MET A 99 -11.46 -11.75 8.85
N LYS A 100 -10.99 -13.00 9.00
CA LYS A 100 -11.55 -14.15 8.30
C LYS A 100 -12.99 -14.42 8.72
N GLU A 101 -13.33 -14.35 10.01
CA GLU A 101 -14.72 -14.46 10.49
C GLU A 101 -15.65 -13.40 9.87
N GLU A 102 -15.17 -12.17 9.73
CA GLU A 102 -16.00 -11.05 9.27
C GLU A 102 -16.08 -10.94 7.74
N LEU A 103 -15.03 -11.35 7.03
CA LEU A 103 -14.84 -11.06 5.60
C LEU A 103 -14.54 -12.29 4.75
N GLY A 104 -14.15 -13.42 5.35
CA GLY A 104 -13.59 -14.58 4.67
C GLY A 104 -14.53 -15.21 3.64
N ASP A 105 -15.84 -15.09 3.82
CA ASP A 105 -16.82 -15.57 2.84
C ASP A 105 -16.85 -14.72 1.57
N GLU A 106 -16.65 -13.41 1.70
CA GLU A 106 -16.92 -12.43 0.65
C GLU A 106 -15.66 -11.81 0.05
N TYR A 107 -14.56 -11.74 0.78
CA TYR A 107 -13.35 -11.04 0.35
C TYR A 107 -12.12 -11.94 0.40
N ILE A 108 -11.10 -11.53 -0.36
CA ILE A 108 -9.73 -12.05 -0.26
C ILE A 108 -8.81 -10.94 0.21
N LEU A 109 -7.87 -11.27 1.10
CA LEU A 109 -6.84 -10.37 1.57
C LEU A 109 -5.52 -10.64 0.84
N LEU A 110 -5.11 -9.72 -0.02
CA LEU A 110 -3.80 -9.69 -0.65
C LEU A 110 -2.79 -9.02 0.31
N LEU A 111 -1.90 -9.80 0.89
CA LEU A 111 -0.92 -9.30 1.86
C LEU A 111 0.40 -8.98 1.18
N ARG A 112 0.74 -7.68 1.13
CA ARG A 112 1.93 -7.12 0.48
C ARG A 112 2.87 -6.50 1.52
N MET A 113 3.71 -7.34 2.14
CA MET A 113 4.66 -6.91 3.17
C MET A 113 5.96 -6.39 2.55
N HIS A 114 6.61 -5.45 3.26
CA HIS A 114 7.88 -4.89 2.84
C HIS A 114 8.97 -5.97 2.69
N VAL A 115 9.87 -5.81 1.72
CA VAL A 115 10.88 -6.82 1.30
C VAL A 115 11.76 -7.34 2.44
N VAL A 116 12.01 -6.50 3.45
CA VAL A 116 12.80 -6.88 4.65
C VAL A 116 12.10 -7.97 5.47
N ILE A 117 10.77 -8.06 5.37
CA ILE A 117 9.91 -8.91 6.17
C ILE A 117 9.31 -10.05 5.33
N SER A 118 9.10 -9.81 4.03
CA SER A 118 8.41 -10.73 3.11
C SER A 118 9.01 -12.13 3.05
N ASN A 119 10.33 -12.26 3.16
CA ASN A 119 11.04 -13.55 3.05
C ASN A 119 10.76 -14.52 4.20
N ASN A 120 10.25 -14.03 5.34
CA ASN A 120 9.95 -14.86 6.52
C ASN A 120 8.45 -14.96 6.82
N LEU A 121 7.60 -14.44 5.93
CA LEU A 121 6.15 -14.46 6.12
C LEU A 121 5.58 -15.81 5.70
N SER A 122 5.24 -16.65 6.69
CA SER A 122 4.43 -17.85 6.49
C SER A 122 2.99 -17.54 6.84
N ILE A 123 2.06 -17.80 5.93
CA ILE A 123 0.62 -17.75 6.21
C ILE A 123 0.23 -19.09 6.85
N PRO A 124 -0.38 -19.11 8.03
CA PRO A 124 -0.89 -20.35 8.61
C PRO A 124 -1.95 -20.99 7.71
N SER A 125 -1.97 -22.33 7.65
CA SER A 125 -2.82 -23.11 6.74
C SER A 125 -4.30 -22.79 6.85
N GLU A 126 -4.76 -22.43 8.05
CA GLU A 126 -6.13 -22.05 8.35
C GLU A 126 -6.56 -20.73 7.70
N PHE A 127 -5.65 -19.96 7.10
CA PHE A 127 -5.94 -18.71 6.39
C PHE A 127 -5.70 -18.77 4.87
N GLU A 128 -5.26 -19.89 4.30
CA GLU A 128 -4.89 -19.99 2.88
C GLU A 128 -6.05 -19.75 1.90
N ASP A 129 -7.29 -19.96 2.35
CA ASP A 129 -8.53 -19.70 1.61
C ASP A 129 -8.97 -18.23 1.63
N PHE A 130 -8.35 -17.42 2.49
CA PHE A 130 -8.68 -16.01 2.71
C PHE A 130 -7.53 -15.06 2.39
N VAL A 131 -6.28 -15.45 2.70
CA VAL A 131 -5.09 -14.61 2.60
C VAL A 131 -4.14 -15.13 1.54
N ILE A 132 -3.76 -14.25 0.61
CA ILE A 132 -2.74 -14.53 -0.41
C ILE A 132 -1.53 -13.66 -0.13
N ASN A 133 -0.37 -14.27 0.13
CA ASN A 133 0.89 -13.54 0.25
C ASN A 133 1.37 -13.11 -1.15
N VAL A 134 1.25 -11.82 -1.44
CA VAL A 134 1.68 -11.22 -2.71
C VAL A 134 2.96 -10.41 -2.56
N SER A 135 3.71 -10.57 -1.46
CA SER A 135 4.91 -9.78 -1.14
C SER A 135 6.08 -9.97 -2.14
N ASN A 136 6.07 -11.06 -2.90
CA ASN A 136 7.07 -11.34 -3.95
C ASN A 136 6.55 -11.07 -5.38
N TYR A 137 5.32 -10.57 -5.52
CA TYR A 137 4.80 -10.15 -6.81
C TYR A 137 5.59 -8.94 -7.33
N SER A 138 5.95 -8.92 -8.61
CA SER A 138 6.88 -7.90 -9.13
C SER A 138 6.25 -6.53 -9.27
N ASP A 139 5.04 -6.47 -9.85
CA ASP A 139 4.36 -5.22 -10.17
C ASP A 139 3.19 -4.97 -9.22
N ILE A 140 3.31 -3.94 -8.40
CA ILE A 140 2.27 -3.59 -7.43
C ILE A 140 1.06 -2.91 -8.09
N GLN A 141 1.23 -2.32 -9.29
CA GLN A 141 0.16 -1.65 -10.02
C GLN A 141 -0.85 -2.66 -10.54
N GLU A 142 -0.38 -3.82 -10.98
CA GLU A 142 -1.22 -4.98 -11.32
C GLU A 142 -2.04 -5.47 -10.12
N LEU A 143 -1.45 -5.45 -8.91
CA LEU A 143 -2.18 -5.79 -7.70
C LEU A 143 -3.24 -4.73 -7.35
N TYR A 144 -2.93 -3.45 -7.54
CA TYR A 144 -3.88 -2.37 -7.35
C TYR A 144 -5.06 -2.45 -8.32
N LEU A 145 -4.82 -2.84 -9.58
CA LEU A 145 -5.89 -3.06 -10.57
C LEU A 145 -6.95 -4.05 -10.09
N ILE A 146 -6.53 -5.14 -9.44
CA ILE A 146 -7.46 -6.18 -8.95
C ILE A 146 -8.01 -5.89 -7.55
N SER A 147 -7.56 -4.83 -6.88
CA SER A 147 -7.91 -4.56 -5.48
C SER A 147 -8.98 -3.49 -5.37
N ASP A 148 -10.06 -3.79 -4.66
CA ASP A 148 -11.17 -2.87 -4.44
C ASP A 148 -10.89 -1.83 -3.37
N ILE A 149 -10.06 -2.17 -2.38
CA ILE A 149 -9.72 -1.30 -1.25
C ILE A 149 -8.27 -1.50 -0.87
N LEU A 150 -7.58 -0.39 -0.60
CA LEU A 150 -6.24 -0.39 -0.01
C LEU A 150 -6.34 -0.23 1.51
N ILE A 151 -5.70 -1.12 2.25
CA ILE A 151 -5.39 -0.95 3.67
C ILE A 151 -3.90 -0.62 3.78
N THR A 152 -3.58 0.56 4.27
CA THR A 152 -2.19 1.02 4.43
C THR A 152 -2.02 1.88 5.67
N ASP A 153 -0.81 2.29 5.99
CA ASP A 153 -0.48 3.15 7.13
C ASP A 153 -0.03 4.54 6.64
N TYR A 154 1.27 4.82 6.69
CA TYR A 154 1.91 6.07 6.29
C TYR A 154 2.67 5.92 4.96
N SER A 155 2.44 4.82 4.25
CA SER A 155 3.17 4.47 3.04
C SER A 155 2.75 5.33 1.85
N SER A 156 3.73 5.71 1.02
CA SER A 156 3.49 6.50 -0.19
C SER A 156 2.66 5.78 -1.25
N VAL A 157 2.41 4.48 -1.08
CA VAL A 157 1.52 3.68 -1.92
C VAL A 157 0.11 4.27 -2.04
N MET A 158 -0.34 5.02 -1.02
CA MET A 158 -1.62 5.71 -1.07
C MET A 158 -1.73 6.67 -2.25
N PHE A 159 -0.63 7.34 -2.63
CA PHE A 159 -0.62 8.28 -3.74
C PHE A 159 -0.74 7.57 -5.09
N ASP A 160 -0.16 6.38 -5.25
CA ASP A 160 -0.32 5.59 -6.47
C ASP A 160 -1.74 5.00 -6.53
N PHE A 161 -2.22 4.41 -5.44
CA PHE A 161 -3.55 3.79 -5.39
C PHE A 161 -4.69 4.81 -5.57
N ALA A 162 -4.51 6.06 -5.15
CA ALA A 162 -5.50 7.12 -5.36
C ALA A 162 -5.87 7.33 -6.84
N ASN A 163 -5.00 6.96 -7.80
CA ASN A 163 -5.30 7.00 -9.23
C ASN A 163 -6.41 6.02 -9.64
N THR A 164 -6.68 4.99 -8.84
CA THR A 164 -7.79 4.05 -9.06
C THR A 164 -9.14 4.62 -8.66
N ALA A 165 -9.17 5.74 -7.94
CA ALA A 165 -10.36 6.34 -7.32
C ALA A 165 -11.12 5.39 -6.36
N ARG A 166 -10.43 4.35 -5.84
CA ARG A 166 -11.00 3.38 -4.90
C ARG A 166 -10.70 3.74 -3.44
N PRO A 167 -11.50 3.24 -2.47
CA PRO A 167 -11.33 3.57 -1.07
C PRO A 167 -9.97 3.18 -0.50
N ILE A 168 -9.46 4.02 0.41
CA ILE A 168 -8.24 3.77 1.19
C ILE A 168 -8.60 3.78 2.67
N LEU A 169 -8.11 2.78 3.41
CA LEU A 169 -8.22 2.63 4.86
C LEU A 169 -6.85 2.83 5.49
N TYR A 170 -6.73 3.80 6.39
CA TYR A 170 -5.47 4.11 7.06
C TYR A 170 -5.38 3.38 8.41
N TYR A 171 -4.66 2.27 8.46
CA TYR A 171 -4.36 1.54 9.69
C TYR A 171 -3.22 2.19 10.48
N THR A 172 -3.55 3.28 11.16
CA THR A 172 -2.60 4.14 11.89
C THR A 172 -2.70 3.88 13.39
N TYR A 173 -2.31 2.68 13.82
CA TYR A 173 -2.42 2.25 15.22
C TYR A 173 -1.51 3.03 16.18
N ASP A 174 -0.50 3.71 15.64
CA ASP A 174 0.58 4.43 16.31
C ASP A 174 0.69 5.90 15.85
N LEU A 175 -0.38 6.49 15.31
CA LEU A 175 -0.38 7.82 14.68
C LEU A 175 0.28 8.91 15.52
N GLU A 176 -0.08 8.97 16.80
CA GLU A 176 0.47 9.97 17.71
C GLU A 176 2.00 9.84 17.84
N ASP A 177 2.50 8.63 17.98
CA ASP A 177 3.94 8.37 18.12
C ASP A 177 4.70 8.63 16.82
N TYR A 178 4.14 8.19 15.68
CA TYR A 178 4.75 8.37 14.36
C TYR A 178 4.90 9.84 13.99
N ARG A 179 3.85 10.65 14.23
CA ARG A 179 3.82 12.08 13.94
C ARG A 179 4.82 12.84 14.81
N ASP A 180 4.80 12.60 16.12
CA ASP A 180 5.45 13.46 17.09
C ASP A 180 6.91 13.03 17.38
N ASN A 181 7.24 11.75 17.21
CA ASN A 181 8.53 11.19 17.66
C ASN A 181 9.36 10.46 16.59
N ILE A 182 8.78 10.05 15.45
CA ILE A 182 9.49 9.17 14.48
C ILE A 182 9.94 9.91 13.23
N ARG A 183 9.01 10.34 12.36
CA ARG A 183 9.36 10.84 11.01
C ARG A 183 8.70 12.16 10.64
N GLY A 184 7.61 12.55 11.32
CA GLY A 184 6.77 13.67 10.90
C GLY A 184 6.15 13.44 9.52
N PHE A 185 5.38 14.42 9.05
CA PHE A 185 4.73 14.36 7.74
C PHE A 185 5.07 15.59 6.90
N TYR A 186 5.15 15.42 5.57
CA TYR A 186 5.26 16.53 4.62
C TYR A 186 3.93 17.27 4.40
N MET A 187 2.80 16.66 4.80
CA MET A 187 1.43 17.16 4.69
C MET A 187 0.70 17.02 6.02
N ASP A 188 -0.41 17.73 6.20
CA ASP A 188 -1.30 17.51 7.34
C ASP A 188 -2.11 16.24 7.11
N PHE A 189 -1.49 15.10 7.41
CA PHE A 189 -2.01 13.78 7.07
C PHE A 189 -3.44 13.57 7.57
N GLU A 190 -3.75 13.97 8.80
CA GLU A 190 -5.09 13.84 9.40
C GLU A 190 -6.17 14.66 8.67
N LYS A 191 -5.79 15.81 8.08
CA LYS A 191 -6.74 16.67 7.34
C LYS A 191 -6.86 16.31 5.87
N GLU A 192 -5.79 15.79 5.28
CA GLU A 192 -5.67 15.66 3.83
C GLU A 192 -5.80 14.22 3.32
N ALA A 193 -5.57 13.20 4.14
CA ALA A 193 -5.62 11.82 3.67
C ALA A 193 -7.05 11.40 3.27
N PRO A 194 -7.26 10.85 2.06
CA PRO A 194 -8.58 10.44 1.61
C PRO A 194 -8.97 9.09 2.23
N GLY A 195 -9.69 9.12 3.36
CA GLY A 195 -10.21 7.91 3.99
C GLY A 195 -10.20 7.93 5.51
N PRO A 196 -10.83 6.94 6.16
CA PRO A 196 -10.88 6.86 7.61
C PRO A 196 -9.56 6.35 8.22
N PHE A 197 -9.23 6.87 9.40
CA PHE A 197 -8.15 6.39 10.24
C PHE A 197 -8.64 5.31 11.21
N LEU A 198 -7.96 4.18 11.24
CA LEU A 198 -8.29 3.01 12.01
C LEU A 198 -7.14 2.67 12.96
N LYS A 199 -7.39 2.72 14.27
CA LYS A 199 -6.44 2.19 15.26
C LYS A 199 -6.49 0.66 15.38
N ARG A 200 -7.57 0.03 14.89
CA ARG A 200 -7.81 -1.41 14.91
C ARG A 200 -8.59 -1.82 13.67
N LEU A 201 -8.25 -2.95 13.07
CA LEU A 201 -9.00 -3.54 11.95
C LEU A 201 -10.17 -4.41 12.44
N ARG A 202 -11.03 -3.87 13.32
CA ARG A 202 -12.25 -4.56 13.80
C ARG A 202 -13.47 -3.99 13.10
N ARG A 203 -14.48 -4.83 12.84
CA ARG A 203 -15.76 -4.45 12.22
C ARG A 203 -15.61 -3.92 10.80
N LEU A 204 -14.64 -4.45 10.05
CA LEU A 204 -14.45 -4.08 8.64
C LEU A 204 -15.71 -4.41 7.84
N SER A 205 -16.39 -5.51 8.14
CA SER A 205 -17.66 -5.89 7.48
C SER A 205 -18.77 -4.84 7.55
N ILE A 206 -18.72 -3.91 8.51
CA ILE A 206 -19.66 -2.78 8.59
C ILE A 206 -19.18 -1.61 7.72
N LEU A 207 -17.86 -1.40 7.66
CA LEU A 207 -17.24 -0.27 6.97
C LEU A 207 -17.18 -0.47 5.46
N LEU A 208 -16.80 -1.66 4.98
CA LEU A 208 -16.62 -1.91 3.53
C LEU A 208 -17.90 -1.65 2.72
N PRO A 209 -19.10 -2.09 3.14
CA PRO A 209 -20.34 -1.79 2.40
C PRO A 209 -20.71 -0.31 2.34
N ILE A 210 -20.17 0.53 3.23
CA ILE A 210 -20.38 1.98 3.20
C ILE A 210 -19.41 2.64 2.21
N LEU A 211 -18.17 2.16 2.16
CA LEU A 211 -17.12 2.68 1.28
C LEU A 211 -17.27 2.25 -0.18
N MET A 212 -17.95 1.13 -0.43
CA MET A 212 -18.16 0.54 -1.76
C MET A 212 -19.47 1.00 -2.44
N LYS A 213 -20.15 2.02 -1.90
CA LYS A 213 -21.36 2.63 -2.51
C LYS A 213 -20.98 3.86 -3.33
#